data_AF-A0A434I6E8-F1
#
_entry.id   AF-A0A434I6E8-F1
#
_cell.length_a   1.000
_cell.length_b   1.000
_cell.length_c   1.000
_cell.angle_alpha   90.00
_cell.angle_beta   90.00
_cell.angle_gamma   90.00
#
_symmetry.space_group_name_H-M   'P 1'
#
loop_
_entity.id
_entity.type
_entity.pdbx_description
1 polymer ?
#
loop_
_entity_poly.entity_id
_entity_poly.type
_entity_poly.pdbx_seq_one_letter_code
_entity_poly.pdbx_strand_id
1 'polypeptide(L)'
;MDRSRIIVTAVVLAMLGAILPIAAMFHLAWIQAVQKEHGRLQLFASRAIARADISLNDATAALRQIDQFTGIRCSADHIARMRQLTINTRPIEEMGYFENGLLKCSSWGPTEGRVAQSTPDFTTRDSIAVTARMQPVMSDDHFLMALRYRDHNVLVDPVRFVDVIVDPGVQIALTTQTGILLGALNSPNPARIEKIIAGPSEGIDDDLLFAAARGTDWIAVATEPTSQILGSVRKQQFMLLPLGAFMAAFIIGVVVWLSRRRLSPLGELQIAVRKHEFIVHYQPIVELRTGNC
;
A
#
# COMPACT_ATOMS: atom_id res chain seq x y z
N MET A 1 -24.52 -29.30 -42.09
CA MET A 1 -23.34 -28.42 -41.92
C MET A 1 -22.16 -29.13 -42.56
N ASP A 2 -21.39 -28.47 -43.41
CA ASP A 2 -20.22 -29.09 -44.02
C ASP A 2 -19.12 -29.34 -42.99
N ARG A 3 -18.37 -30.43 -43.18
CA ARG A 3 -17.28 -30.86 -42.31
C ARG A 3 -16.28 -29.74 -42.00
N SER A 4 -15.99 -28.90 -43.01
CA SER A 4 -15.16 -27.70 -42.86
C SER A 4 -15.72 -26.72 -41.82
N ARG A 5 -17.04 -26.45 -41.82
CA ARG A 5 -17.68 -25.54 -40.86
C ARG A 5 -17.58 -26.07 -39.43
N ILE A 6 -17.77 -27.39 -39.23
CA ILE A 6 -17.64 -28.01 -37.90
C ILE A 6 -16.21 -27.88 -37.38
N ILE A 7 -15.21 -28.17 -38.23
CA ILE A 7 -13.80 -28.06 -37.87
C ILE A 7 -13.45 -26.62 -37.52
N VAL A 8 -13.83 -25.64 -38.36
CA VAL A 8 -13.58 -24.21 -38.10
C VAL A 8 -14.23 -23.78 -36.79
N THR A 9 -15.49 -24.14 -36.53
CA THR A 9 -16.15 -23.79 -35.27
C THR A 9 -15.48 -24.43 -34.05
N ALA A 10 -15.02 -25.69 -34.16
CA ALA A 10 -14.32 -26.37 -33.08
C ALA A 10 -12.95 -25.72 -32.81
N VAL A 11 -12.21 -25.33 -33.85
CA VAL A 11 -10.92 -24.62 -33.70
C VAL A 11 -11.13 -23.26 -33.04
N VAL A 12 -12.12 -22.48 -33.48
CA VAL A 12 -12.43 -21.18 -32.87
C VAL A 12 -12.83 -21.33 -31.41
N LEU A 13 -13.69 -22.30 -31.07
CA LEU A 13 -14.10 -22.57 -29.70
C LEU A 13 -12.94 -23.05 -28.81
N ALA A 14 -12.05 -23.90 -29.33
CA ALA A 14 -10.86 -24.34 -28.61
C ALA A 14 -9.89 -23.17 -28.38
N MET A 15 -9.71 -22.30 -29.37
CA MET A 15 -8.85 -21.12 -29.27
C MET A 15 -9.39 -20.12 -28.25
N LEU A 16 -10.68 -19.78 -28.32
CA LEU A 16 -11.34 -18.93 -27.33
C LEU A 16 -11.30 -19.55 -25.93
N GLY A 17 -11.56 -20.86 -25.84
CA GLY A 17 -11.49 -21.63 -24.60
C GLY A 17 -10.10 -21.69 -23.98
N ALA A 18 -9.03 -21.50 -24.77
CA ALA A 18 -7.68 -21.39 -24.26
C ALA A 18 -7.31 -19.97 -23.85
N ILE A 19 -7.62 -19.00 -24.72
CA ILE A 19 -7.20 -17.60 -24.53
C ILE A 19 -7.97 -16.95 -23.38
N LEU A 20 -9.30 -17.13 -23.31
CA LEU A 20 -10.13 -16.44 -22.33
C LEU A 20 -9.76 -16.76 -20.88
N PRO A 21 -9.59 -18.03 -20.47
CA PRO A 21 -9.19 -18.35 -19.10
C PRO A 21 -7.78 -17.83 -18.78
N ILE A 22 -6.82 -17.95 -19.69
CA ILE A 22 -5.45 -17.47 -19.46
C ILE A 22 -5.43 -15.95 -19.29
N ALA A 23 -6.12 -15.21 -20.17
CA ALA A 23 -6.25 -13.76 -20.08
C ALA A 23 -6.97 -13.33 -18.79
N ALA A 24 -8.03 -14.04 -18.40
CA ALA A 24 -8.74 -13.79 -17.15
C ALA A 24 -7.84 -14.03 -15.92
N MET A 25 -7.08 -15.13 -15.88
CA MET A 25 -6.15 -15.41 -14.79
C MET A 25 -5.02 -14.38 -14.72
N PHE A 26 -4.52 -13.91 -15.87
CA PHE A 26 -3.52 -12.85 -15.92
C PHE A 26 -4.06 -11.53 -15.36
N HIS A 27 -5.27 -11.14 -15.75
CA HIS A 27 -5.93 -9.94 -15.25
C HIS A 27 -6.24 -10.02 -13.75
N LEU A 28 -6.71 -11.17 -13.27
CA LEU A 28 -6.93 -11.42 -11.85
C LEU A 28 -5.63 -11.38 -11.06
N ALA A 29 -4.53 -11.92 -11.60
CA ALA A 29 -3.22 -11.85 -10.98
C ALA A 29 -2.75 -10.40 -10.82
N TRP A 30 -2.98 -9.56 -11.83
CA TRP A 30 -2.67 -8.14 -11.78
C TRP A 30 -3.46 -7.42 -10.68
N ILE A 31 -4.79 -7.56 -10.68
CA ILE A 31 -5.65 -6.90 -9.67
C ILE A 31 -5.26 -7.35 -8.25
N GLN A 32 -5.05 -8.64 -8.03
CA GLN A 32 -4.70 -9.15 -6.70
C GLN A 32 -3.32 -8.67 -6.25
N ALA A 33 -2.34 -8.58 -7.16
CA ALA A 33 -1.03 -8.05 -6.82
C ALA A 33 -1.12 -6.57 -6.41
N VAL A 34 -1.83 -5.74 -7.18
CA VAL A 34 -2.01 -4.31 -6.85
C VAL A 34 -2.75 -4.12 -5.52
N GLN A 35 -3.83 -4.86 -5.29
CA GLN A 35 -4.60 -4.79 -4.04
C GLN A 35 -3.76 -5.21 -2.83
N LYS A 36 -2.89 -6.21 -2.99
CA LYS A 36 -1.99 -6.64 -1.93
C LYS A 36 -0.95 -5.57 -1.59
N GLU A 37 -0.42 -4.87 -2.59
CA GLU A 37 0.52 -3.78 -2.37
C GLU A 37 -0.15 -2.58 -1.68
N HIS A 38 -1.38 -2.21 -2.07
CA HIS A 38 -2.16 -1.21 -1.32
C HIS A 38 -2.36 -1.62 0.14
N GLY A 39 -2.76 -2.87 0.40
CA GLY A 39 -2.91 -3.37 1.76
C GLY A 39 -1.62 -3.31 2.58
N ARG A 40 -0.47 -3.54 1.95
CA ARG A 40 0.84 -3.42 2.60
C ARG A 40 1.19 -1.96 2.92
N LEU A 41 1.01 -1.04 1.97
CA LEU A 41 1.22 0.39 2.21
C LEU A 41 0.27 0.93 3.28
N GLN A 42 -1.00 0.51 3.25
CA GLN A 42 -1.99 0.88 4.25
C GLN A 42 -1.59 0.41 5.65
N LEU A 43 -1.01 -0.79 5.76
CA LEU A 43 -0.48 -1.30 7.03
C LEU A 43 0.69 -0.45 7.53
N PHE A 44 1.62 -0.05 6.66
CA PHE A 44 2.73 0.83 7.05
C PHE A 44 2.24 2.22 7.46
N ALA A 45 1.34 2.83 6.69
CA ALA A 45 0.72 4.11 7.03
C ALA A 45 -0.01 4.02 8.38
N SER A 46 -0.79 2.95 8.60
CA SER A 46 -1.52 2.72 9.86
C SER A 46 -0.59 2.53 11.07
N ARG A 47 0.57 1.89 10.88
CA ARG A 47 1.58 1.74 11.94
C ARG A 47 2.28 3.06 12.25
N ALA A 48 2.60 3.83 11.22
CA ALA A 48 3.24 5.13 11.36
C ALA A 48 2.33 6.11 12.10
N ILE A 49 1.05 6.21 11.72
CA ILE A 49 0.10 7.08 12.43
C ILE A 49 -0.13 6.63 13.87
N ALA A 50 -0.28 5.33 14.13
CA ALA A 50 -0.46 4.83 15.48
C ALA A 50 0.75 5.15 16.38
N ARG A 51 1.97 5.03 15.86
CA ARG A 51 3.19 5.38 16.60
C ARG A 51 3.30 6.89 16.84
N ALA A 52 2.94 7.71 15.86
CA ALA A 52 2.87 9.16 16.01
C ALA A 52 1.88 9.55 17.10
N ASP A 53 0.66 9.00 17.05
CA ASP A 53 -0.40 9.25 18.04
C ASP A 53 0.06 8.90 19.46
N ILE A 54 0.64 7.70 19.65
CA ILE A 54 1.16 7.27 20.96
C ILE A 54 2.25 8.24 21.46
N SER A 55 3.21 8.57 20.60
CA SER A 55 4.34 9.42 20.98
C SER A 55 3.92 10.85 21.32
N LEU A 56 2.97 11.41 20.58
CA LEU A 56 2.45 12.76 20.79
C LEU A 56 1.55 12.82 22.03
N ASN A 57 0.77 11.76 22.28
CA ASN A 57 -0.01 11.63 23.51
C ASN A 57 0.89 11.54 24.74
N ASP A 58 1.96 10.75 24.68
CA ASP A 58 2.94 10.62 25.77
C ASP A 58 3.64 11.95 26.06
N ALA A 59 4.05 12.68 25.03
CA ALA A 59 4.66 14.00 25.17
C ALA A 59 3.69 15.03 25.76
N THR A 60 2.44 15.01 25.31
CA THR A 60 1.36 15.87 25.83
C THR A 60 1.04 15.55 27.29
N ALA A 61 1.02 14.28 27.67
CA ALA A 61 0.81 13.87 29.05
C ALA A 61 1.94 14.35 29.98
N ALA A 62 3.19 14.24 29.54
CA ALA A 62 4.35 14.75 30.29
C ALA A 62 4.29 16.29 30.46
N LEU A 63 3.92 17.02 29.41
CA LEU A 63 3.68 18.47 29.48
C LEU A 63 2.61 18.85 30.51
N ARG A 64 1.47 18.16 30.49
CA ARG A 64 0.39 18.38 31.46
C ARG A 64 0.83 18.02 32.89
N GLN A 65 1.71 17.04 33.04
CA GLN A 65 2.22 16.62 34.34
C GLN A 65 3.22 17.62 34.94
N ILE A 66 4.09 18.26 34.14
CA ILE A 66 5.00 19.29 34.64
C ILE A 66 4.27 20.61 34.96
N ASP A 67 3.21 20.94 34.22
CA ASP A 67 2.40 22.13 34.46
C ASP A 67 1.79 22.11 35.89
N GLN A 68 1.42 20.93 36.38
CA GLN A 68 0.88 20.70 37.73
C GLN A 68 1.92 20.83 38.86
N PHE A 69 3.19 21.06 38.56
CA PHE A 69 4.22 21.26 39.59
C PHE A 69 3.92 22.52 40.42
N THR A 70 3.82 22.36 41.75
CA THR A 70 3.41 23.42 42.68
C THR A 70 4.57 24.16 43.35
N GLY A 71 5.82 23.72 43.13
CA GLY A 71 7.00 24.36 43.72
C GLY A 71 7.45 25.61 42.97
N ILE A 72 8.59 26.16 43.38
CA ILE A 72 9.20 27.33 42.74
C ILE A 72 9.68 26.97 41.33
N ARG A 73 9.25 27.73 40.32
CA ARG A 73 9.68 27.53 38.92
C ARG A 73 11.18 27.79 38.78
N CYS A 74 11.84 26.94 37.99
CA CYS A 74 13.29 26.91 37.80
C CYS A 74 14.14 26.71 39.07
N SER A 75 13.56 26.17 40.15
CA SER A 75 14.34 25.61 41.26
C SER A 75 15.03 24.30 40.86
N ALA A 76 15.95 23.83 41.71
CA ALA A 76 16.56 22.51 41.54
C ALA A 76 15.51 21.39 41.45
N ASP A 77 14.43 21.46 42.22
CA ASP A 77 13.33 20.49 42.20
C ASP A 77 12.54 20.52 40.89
N HIS A 78 12.28 21.72 40.35
CA HIS A 78 11.59 21.86 39.07
C HIS A 78 12.43 21.27 37.93
N ILE A 79 13.73 21.57 37.91
CA ILE A 79 14.67 21.05 36.91
C ILE A 79 14.81 19.53 37.04
N ALA A 80 14.94 19.01 38.26
CA ALA A 80 14.99 17.56 38.51
C ALA A 80 13.71 16.86 38.04
N ARG A 81 12.54 17.49 38.24
CA ARG A 81 11.26 16.96 37.75
C ARG A 81 11.17 16.97 36.23
N MET A 82 11.55 18.07 35.57
CA MET A 82 11.62 18.13 34.11
C MET A 82 12.55 17.06 33.53
N ARG A 83 13.72 16.87 34.16
CA ARG A 83 14.68 15.83 33.77
C ARG A 83 14.13 14.42 33.94
N GLN A 84 13.45 14.15 35.06
CA GLN A 84 12.80 12.86 35.30
C GLN A 84 11.75 12.55 34.21
N LEU A 85 10.92 13.53 33.85
CA LEU A 85 9.90 13.36 32.80
C LEU A 85 10.54 13.16 31.43
N THR A 86 11.58 13.93 31.10
CA THR A 86 12.33 13.79 29.85
C THR A 86 12.90 12.37 29.71
N ILE A 87 13.54 11.83 30.75
CA ILE A 87 14.11 10.48 30.74
C ILE A 87 13.03 9.39 30.64
N ASN A 88 11.89 9.57 31.31
CA ASN A 88 10.84 8.57 31.37
C ASN A 88 9.90 8.59 30.16
N THR A 89 9.97 9.62 29.32
CA THR A 89 9.08 9.79 28.17
C THR A 89 9.90 9.78 26.88
N ARG A 90 9.97 8.60 26.26
CA ARG A 90 10.81 8.29 25.08
C ARG A 90 10.84 9.32 23.93
N PRO A 91 9.73 9.96 23.52
CA PRO A 91 9.77 10.91 22.41
C PRO A 91 10.38 12.27 22.76
N ILE A 92 10.57 12.58 24.03
CA ILE A 92 11.07 13.88 24.49
C ILE A 92 12.61 13.87 24.50
N GLU A 93 13.21 14.81 23.76
CA GLU A 93 14.65 15.08 23.81
C GLU A 93 14.97 16.12 24.90
N GLU A 94 14.11 17.10 25.09
CA GLU A 94 14.28 18.18 26.07
C GLU A 94 12.94 18.73 26.53
N MET A 95 12.86 19.15 27.79
CA MET A 95 11.71 19.91 28.33
C MET A 95 12.18 21.28 28.81
N GLY A 96 11.49 22.34 28.41
CA GLY A 96 11.81 23.73 28.75
C GLY A 96 10.67 24.46 29.45
N TYR A 97 11.01 25.47 30.24
CA TYR A 97 10.08 26.40 30.87
C TYR A 97 10.34 27.84 30.42
N PHE A 98 9.28 28.50 29.98
CA PHE A 98 9.28 29.85 29.48
C PHE A 98 8.56 30.77 30.46
N GLU A 99 9.09 31.99 30.60
CA GLU A 99 8.43 33.07 31.32
C GLU A 99 8.63 34.35 30.53
N ASN A 100 7.55 35.09 30.27
CA ASN A 100 7.56 36.31 29.46
C ASN A 100 8.17 36.09 28.06
N GLY A 101 7.90 34.92 27.45
CA GLY A 101 8.39 34.57 26.11
C GLY A 101 9.88 34.23 26.02
N LEU A 102 10.56 34.02 27.15
CA LEU A 102 11.98 33.67 27.22
C LEU A 102 12.17 32.35 27.98
N LEU A 103 13.04 31.47 27.45
CA LEU A 103 13.44 30.25 28.14
C LEU A 103 14.22 30.60 29.40
N LYS A 104 13.75 30.14 30.56
CA LYS A 104 14.38 30.39 31.86
C LYS A 104 15.22 29.21 32.33
N CYS A 105 14.70 28.00 32.12
CA CYS A 105 15.38 26.76 32.46
C CYS A 105 14.84 25.61 31.60
N SER A 106 15.62 24.54 31.50
CA SER A 106 15.23 23.29 30.87
C SER A 106 15.65 22.08 31.72
N SER A 107 15.38 20.87 31.23
CA SER A 107 15.83 19.60 31.83
C SER A 107 17.36 19.51 32.01
N TRP A 108 18.11 20.33 31.27
CA TRP A 108 19.56 20.43 31.39
C TRP A 108 20.01 21.35 32.53
N GLY A 109 19.23 22.37 32.89
CA GLY A 109 19.60 23.34 33.91
C GLY A 109 19.03 24.73 33.64
N PRO A 110 19.53 25.76 34.34
CA PRO A 110 19.22 27.15 34.02
C PRO A 110 19.76 27.53 32.64
N THR A 111 19.07 28.41 31.92
CA THR A 111 19.48 28.83 30.58
C THR A 111 20.38 30.07 30.66
N GLU A 112 21.63 29.94 30.22
CA GLU A 112 22.58 31.05 30.07
C GLU A 112 22.42 31.69 28.69
N GLY A 113 21.31 32.40 28.46
CA GLY A 113 21.05 33.04 27.16
C GLY A 113 19.62 33.54 26.99
N ARG A 114 19.38 34.26 25.89
CA ARG A 114 18.04 34.72 25.51
C ARG A 114 17.50 33.85 24.38
N VAL A 115 16.92 32.72 24.73
CA VAL A 115 16.19 31.89 23.76
C VAL A 115 14.73 32.35 23.75
N ALA A 116 14.35 33.02 22.67
CA ALA A 116 12.98 33.46 22.47
C ALA A 116 12.06 32.26 22.17
N GLN A 117 10.85 32.32 22.68
CA GLN A 117 9.82 31.33 22.40
C GLN A 117 9.42 31.39 20.93
N SER A 118 9.31 30.24 20.27
CA SER A 118 8.85 30.18 18.88
C SER A 118 7.38 30.53 18.74
N THR A 119 7.04 31.11 17.58
CA THR A 119 5.66 31.21 17.12
C THR A 119 5.19 29.84 16.65
N PRO A 120 4.06 29.32 17.18
CA PRO A 120 3.55 28.03 16.73
C PRO A 120 3.02 28.12 15.30
N ASP A 121 3.24 27.07 14.51
CA ASP A 121 2.70 26.94 13.16
C ASP A 121 1.19 26.68 13.21
N PHE A 122 0.75 25.89 14.21
CA PHE A 122 -0.65 25.59 14.47
C PHE A 122 -0.85 25.15 15.92
N THR A 123 -2.11 25.00 16.33
CA THR A 123 -2.49 24.46 17.64
C THR A 123 -3.43 23.28 17.44
N THR A 124 -3.17 22.17 18.12
CA THR A 124 -4.03 20.98 18.08
C THR A 124 -5.36 21.23 18.80
N ARG A 125 -6.33 20.31 18.63
CA ARG A 125 -7.62 20.38 19.34
C ARG A 125 -7.45 20.34 20.86
N ASP A 126 -6.37 19.73 21.32
CA ASP A 126 -6.02 19.57 22.74
C ASP A 126 -5.23 20.76 23.33
N SER A 127 -5.24 21.91 22.65
CA SER A 127 -4.55 23.14 23.04
C SER A 127 -3.02 22.99 23.14
N ILE A 128 -2.44 22.09 22.34
CA ILE A 128 -0.99 21.94 22.20
C ILE A 128 -0.53 22.77 21.01
N ALA A 129 0.27 23.79 21.27
CA ALA A 129 0.85 24.60 20.22
C ALA A 129 2.05 23.87 19.63
N VAL A 130 2.09 23.73 18.31
CA VAL A 130 3.11 22.93 17.60
C VAL A 130 3.94 23.84 16.71
N THR A 131 5.26 23.72 16.81
CA THR A 131 6.21 24.25 15.83
C THR A 131 6.84 23.05 15.12
N ALA A 132 6.47 22.81 13.86
CA ALA A 132 6.83 21.63 13.09
C ALA A 132 8.32 21.54 12.80
N ARG A 133 8.99 22.68 12.64
CA ARG A 133 10.42 22.76 12.36
C ARG A 133 11.09 23.83 13.20
N MET A 134 11.84 23.40 14.20
CA MET A 134 12.66 24.23 15.06
C MET A 134 14.11 23.75 14.97
N GLN A 135 15.04 24.67 14.77
CA GLN A 135 16.46 24.38 14.90
C GLN A 135 16.89 24.66 16.35
N PRO A 136 17.38 23.65 17.09
CA PRO A 136 17.84 23.85 18.46
C PRO A 136 19.08 24.74 18.47
N VAL A 137 19.23 25.59 19.48
CA VAL A 137 20.42 26.46 19.63
C VAL A 137 21.72 25.64 19.79
N MET A 138 21.61 24.39 20.22
CA MET A 138 22.74 23.50 20.54
C MET A 138 22.99 22.41 19.47
N SER A 139 22.25 22.40 18.35
CA SER A 139 22.39 21.37 17.30
C SER A 139 22.14 21.96 15.91
N ASP A 140 23.16 21.88 15.04
CA ASP A 140 23.13 22.53 13.73
C ASP A 140 22.48 21.69 12.62
N ASP A 141 22.36 20.36 12.78
CA ASP A 141 22.03 19.47 11.64
C ASP A 141 20.72 18.66 11.81
N HIS A 142 19.99 18.86 12.91
CA HIS A 142 18.72 18.15 13.16
C HIS A 142 17.61 19.11 13.56
N PHE A 143 16.53 19.10 12.76
CA PHE A 143 15.32 19.83 13.08
C PHE A 143 14.49 19.04 14.09
N LEU A 144 14.09 19.69 15.17
CA LEU A 144 13.16 19.15 16.15
C LEU A 144 11.79 19.79 15.95
N MET A 145 10.76 19.09 16.43
CA MET A 145 9.43 19.65 16.60
C MET A 145 9.29 20.13 18.05
N ALA A 146 8.73 21.33 18.24
CA ALA A 146 8.39 21.82 19.57
C ALA A 146 6.90 21.65 19.83
N LEU A 147 6.54 20.99 20.93
CA LEU A 147 5.19 20.92 21.46
C LEU A 147 5.11 21.80 22.71
N ARG A 148 4.11 22.67 22.79
CA ARG A 148 3.94 23.59 23.92
C ARG A 148 2.57 23.46 24.54
N TYR A 149 2.57 23.43 25.86
CA TYR A 149 1.37 23.58 26.67
C TYR A 149 1.64 24.63 27.76
N ARG A 150 0.90 25.75 27.68
CA ARG A 150 1.10 26.91 28.55
C ARG A 150 2.56 27.39 28.56
N ASP A 151 3.21 27.37 29.71
CA ASP A 151 4.55 27.89 29.94
C ASP A 151 5.65 26.83 29.74
N HIS A 152 5.28 25.58 29.44
CA HIS A 152 6.24 24.50 29.19
C HIS A 152 6.24 24.08 27.73
N ASN A 153 7.42 23.74 27.23
CA ASN A 153 7.57 23.07 25.95
C ASN A 153 8.36 21.77 26.09
N VAL A 154 8.22 20.92 25.07
CA VAL A 154 9.08 19.76 24.86
C VAL A 154 9.56 19.79 23.42
N LEU A 155 10.82 19.40 23.22
CA LEU A 155 11.39 19.14 21.91
C LEU A 155 11.32 17.65 21.64
N VAL A 156 10.82 17.27 20.47
CA VAL A 156 10.66 15.89 20.02
C VAL A 156 11.25 15.74 18.63
N ASP A 157 11.86 14.59 18.35
CA ASP A 157 12.35 14.26 17.01
C ASP A 157 11.21 13.62 16.19
N PRO A 158 10.69 14.30 15.15
CA PRO A 158 9.60 13.77 14.35
C PRO A 158 9.97 12.52 13.52
N VAL A 159 11.25 12.26 13.27
CA VAL A 159 11.72 11.06 12.59
C VAL A 159 11.38 9.82 13.42
N ARG A 160 11.44 9.92 14.75
CA ARG A 160 11.09 8.81 15.67
C ARG A 160 9.62 8.38 15.55
N PHE A 161 8.74 9.24 15.06
CA PHE A 161 7.34 8.90 14.84
C PHE A 161 7.14 8.01 13.61
N VAL A 162 8.00 8.17 12.61
CA VAL A 162 7.91 7.49 11.31
C VAL A 162 8.95 6.39 11.12
N ASP A 163 9.78 6.12 12.12
CA ASP A 163 10.82 5.07 12.13
C ASP A 163 10.23 3.64 12.20
N VAL A 164 9.33 3.32 11.28
CA VAL A 164 8.71 2.01 11.16
C VAL A 164 9.59 1.14 10.28
N ILE A 165 9.76 -0.13 10.64
CA ILE A 165 10.44 -1.11 9.79
C ILE A 165 9.58 -1.31 8.53
N VAL A 166 10.06 -0.77 7.42
CA VAL A 166 9.47 -0.87 6.10
C VAL A 166 10.42 -1.55 5.13
N ASP A 167 9.86 -2.03 4.02
CA ASP A 167 10.66 -2.61 2.94
C ASP A 167 11.47 -1.53 2.22
N PRO A 168 12.60 -1.89 1.58
CA PRO A 168 13.39 -0.96 0.78
C PRO A 168 12.54 -0.28 -0.30
N GLY A 169 12.65 1.04 -0.42
CA GLY A 169 11.92 1.83 -1.42
C GLY A 169 10.54 2.34 -0.97
N VAL A 170 10.03 1.88 0.17
CA VAL A 170 8.84 2.48 0.79
C VAL A 170 9.23 3.79 1.48
N GLN A 171 8.50 4.85 1.18
CA GLN A 171 8.66 6.16 1.82
C GLN A 171 7.46 6.41 2.73
N ILE A 172 7.69 7.05 3.87
CA ILE A 172 6.63 7.46 4.79
C ILE A 172 6.73 8.96 5.02
N ALA A 173 5.59 9.64 4.96
CA ALA A 173 5.45 11.02 5.40
C ALA A 173 4.40 11.09 6.52
N LEU A 174 4.71 11.82 7.59
CA LEU A 174 3.74 12.23 8.61
C LEU A 174 3.46 13.72 8.43
N THR A 175 2.19 14.07 8.30
CA THR A 175 1.75 15.42 8.01
C THR A 175 0.58 15.81 8.91
N THR A 176 0.31 17.10 8.99
CA THR A 176 -0.95 17.63 9.54
C THR A 176 -2.08 17.50 8.51
N GLN A 177 -3.32 17.67 8.95
CA GLN A 177 -4.47 17.78 8.02
C GLN A 177 -4.35 18.95 7.04
N THR A 178 -3.56 19.98 7.37
CA THR A 178 -3.30 21.15 6.51
C THR A 178 -2.09 20.97 5.60
N GLY A 179 -1.45 19.79 5.58
CA GLY A 179 -0.33 19.48 4.69
C GLY A 179 1.06 19.86 5.20
N ILE A 180 1.18 20.39 6.43
CA ILE A 180 2.50 20.67 7.03
C ILE A 180 3.21 19.34 7.30
N LEU A 181 4.39 19.15 6.69
CA LEU A 181 5.23 17.98 6.88
C LEU A 181 5.89 18.03 8.26
N LEU A 182 5.62 17.00 9.06
CA LEU A 182 6.15 16.85 10.42
C LEU A 182 7.40 15.98 10.42
N GLY A 183 7.31 14.79 9.83
CA GLY A 183 8.39 13.81 9.78
C GLY A 183 8.36 13.00 8.50
N ALA A 184 9.50 12.48 8.10
CA ALA A 184 9.64 11.72 6.86
C ALA A 184 10.67 10.60 7.02
N LEU A 185 10.40 9.46 6.36
CA LEU A 185 11.31 8.33 6.20
C LEU A 185 11.57 8.10 4.70
N ASN A 186 12.83 7.91 4.33
CA ASN A 186 13.28 7.71 2.94
C ASN A 186 12.93 8.86 1.98
N SER A 187 12.86 10.10 2.51
CA SER A 187 12.77 11.36 1.74
C SER A 187 11.68 11.41 0.65
N PRO A 188 10.38 11.27 1.01
CA PRO A 188 9.27 11.46 0.08
C PRO A 188 9.22 12.89 -0.45
N ASN A 189 8.71 13.06 -1.67
CA ASN A 189 8.54 14.39 -2.28
C ASN A 189 7.33 15.13 -1.66
N PRO A 190 7.54 16.26 -0.95
CA PRO A 190 6.45 16.96 -0.26
C PRO A 190 5.30 17.39 -1.16
N ALA A 191 5.58 17.83 -2.39
CA ALA A 191 4.56 18.29 -3.33
C ALA A 191 3.59 17.17 -3.75
N ARG A 192 4.08 15.93 -3.84
CA ARG A 192 3.24 14.77 -4.12
C ARG A 192 2.40 14.36 -2.91
N ILE A 193 2.99 14.44 -1.71
CA ILE A 193 2.28 14.12 -0.46
C ILE A 193 1.08 15.07 -0.26
N GLU A 194 1.25 16.36 -0.54
CA GLU A 194 0.16 17.35 -0.45
C GLU A 194 -1.02 16.99 -1.38
N LYS A 195 -0.72 16.60 -2.62
CA LYS A 195 -1.72 16.11 -3.58
C LYS A 195 -2.45 14.87 -3.09
N ILE A 196 -1.73 13.91 -2.50
CA ILE A 196 -2.28 12.67 -1.96
C ILE A 196 -3.23 12.94 -0.78
N ILE A 197 -2.87 13.85 0.12
CA ILE A 197 -3.67 14.17 1.32
C ILE A 197 -5.05 14.72 0.94
N ALA A 198 -5.11 15.56 -0.09
CA ALA A 198 -6.34 16.14 -0.61
C ALA A 198 -7.24 15.12 -1.35
N GLY A 199 -6.71 13.94 -1.66
CA GLY A 199 -7.35 12.91 -2.47
C GLY A 199 -7.86 11.69 -1.70
N PRO A 200 -8.10 10.58 -2.41
CA PRO A 200 -8.52 9.31 -1.80
C PRO A 200 -7.47 8.75 -0.83
N SER A 201 -7.86 7.82 0.04
CA SER A 201 -6.93 7.18 0.98
C SER A 201 -5.94 6.23 0.33
N GLU A 202 -6.18 5.79 -0.90
CA GLU A 202 -5.27 4.91 -1.63
C GLU A 202 -5.40 5.18 -3.13
N GLY A 203 -4.35 4.89 -3.88
CA GLY A 203 -4.36 5.05 -5.32
C GLY A 203 -2.98 5.00 -5.95
N ILE A 204 -2.95 5.34 -7.24
CA ILE A 204 -1.72 5.49 -8.01
C ILE A 204 -1.67 6.95 -8.46
N ASP A 205 -0.56 7.62 -8.14
CA ASP A 205 -0.24 8.96 -8.62
C ASP A 205 0.99 8.87 -9.55
N ASP A 206 0.72 8.93 -10.85
CA ASP A 206 1.68 8.66 -11.93
C ASP A 206 2.39 7.29 -11.77
N ASP A 207 3.61 7.31 -11.24
CA ASP A 207 4.48 6.17 -11.03
C ASP A 207 4.58 5.73 -9.57
N LEU A 208 3.82 6.36 -8.65
CA LEU A 208 3.81 6.06 -7.22
C LEU A 208 2.49 5.44 -6.80
N LEU A 209 2.58 4.25 -6.21
CA LEU A 209 1.50 3.67 -5.43
C LEU A 209 1.49 4.34 -4.06
N PHE A 210 0.31 4.68 -3.54
CA PHE A 210 0.19 5.28 -2.22
C PHE A 210 -0.97 4.70 -1.42
N ALA A 211 -0.83 4.81 -0.10
CA ALA A 211 -1.89 4.62 0.88
C ALA A 211 -1.72 5.62 2.03
N ALA A 212 -2.83 6.11 2.56
CA ALA A 212 -2.90 7.15 3.57
C ALA A 212 -3.79 6.70 4.72
N ALA A 213 -3.23 6.72 5.93
CA ALA A 213 -3.95 6.50 7.18
C ALA A 213 -4.14 7.83 7.90
N ARG A 214 -5.38 8.12 8.28
CA ARG A 214 -5.76 9.37 8.93
C ARG A 214 -6.00 9.13 10.42
N GLY A 215 -5.29 9.87 11.26
CA GLY A 215 -5.50 9.94 12.70
C GLY A 215 -6.35 11.16 13.08
N THR A 216 -6.34 11.53 14.36
CA THR A 216 -7.16 12.65 14.85
C THR A 216 -6.68 14.00 14.33
N ASP A 217 -5.38 14.28 14.45
CA ASP A 217 -4.76 15.55 14.05
C ASP A 217 -3.70 15.39 12.94
N TRP A 218 -3.33 14.14 12.63
CA TRP A 218 -2.22 13.81 11.73
C TRP A 218 -2.62 12.81 10.65
N ILE A 219 -1.87 12.79 9.56
CA ILE A 219 -2.04 11.87 8.44
C ILE A 219 -0.68 11.27 8.12
N ALA A 220 -0.62 9.93 8.11
CA ALA A 220 0.54 9.20 7.63
C ALA A 220 0.27 8.73 6.20
N VAL A 221 1.21 8.98 5.31
CA VAL A 221 1.17 8.56 3.90
C VAL A 221 2.35 7.64 3.65
N ALA A 222 2.07 6.44 3.16
CA ALA A 222 3.08 5.50 2.68
C ALA A 222 3.04 5.45 1.15
N THR A 223 4.21 5.60 0.52
CA THR A 223 4.35 5.59 -0.93
C THR A 223 5.43 4.62 -1.39
N GLU A 224 5.27 4.08 -2.58
CA GLU A 224 6.26 3.21 -3.21
C GLU A 224 6.23 3.34 -4.74
N PRO A 225 7.37 3.28 -5.44
CA PRO A 225 7.40 3.20 -6.89
C PRO A 225 6.68 1.96 -7.43
N THR A 226 5.82 2.17 -8.44
CA THR A 226 5.09 1.10 -9.14
C THR A 226 6.00 0.09 -9.84
N SER A 227 7.28 0.42 -10.08
CA SER A 227 8.28 -0.52 -10.57
C SER A 227 8.52 -1.70 -9.62
N GLN A 228 8.28 -1.54 -8.32
CA GLN A 228 8.42 -2.61 -7.32
C GLN A 228 7.28 -3.65 -7.42
N ILE A 229 6.14 -3.27 -8.01
CA ILE A 229 4.95 -4.14 -8.17
C ILE A 229 5.25 -5.33 -9.09
N LEU A 230 6.20 -5.20 -10.04
CA LEU A 230 6.54 -6.28 -10.99
C LEU A 230 6.93 -7.59 -10.28
N GLY A 231 7.64 -7.49 -9.15
CA GLY A 231 8.03 -8.67 -8.36
C GLY A 231 6.81 -9.41 -7.81
N SER A 232 5.87 -8.67 -7.22
CA SER A 232 4.63 -9.20 -6.66
C SER A 232 3.69 -9.76 -7.73
N VAL A 233 3.58 -9.10 -8.88
CA VAL A 233 2.81 -9.59 -10.04
C VAL A 233 3.37 -10.91 -10.54
N ARG A 234 4.69 -11.03 -10.70
CA ARG A 234 5.33 -12.25 -11.18
C ARG A 234 5.06 -13.42 -10.24
N LYS A 235 5.15 -13.20 -8.93
CA LYS A 235 4.82 -14.21 -7.92
C LYS A 235 3.37 -14.68 -8.01
N GLN A 236 2.43 -13.74 -8.20
CA GLN A 236 1.02 -14.05 -8.32
C GLN A 236 0.69 -14.80 -9.63
N GLN A 237 1.35 -14.43 -10.73
CA GLN A 237 1.23 -15.13 -12.01
C GLN A 237 1.68 -16.58 -11.92
N PHE A 238 2.79 -16.89 -11.23
CA PHE A 238 3.23 -18.27 -11.04
C PHE A 238 2.21 -19.14 -10.30
N MET A 239 1.38 -18.54 -9.43
CA MET A 239 0.34 -19.26 -8.70
C MET A 239 -0.95 -19.43 -9.53
N LEU A 240 -1.32 -18.44 -10.34
CA LEU A 240 -2.61 -18.37 -11.04
C LEU A 240 -2.57 -18.89 -12.50
N LEU A 241 -1.44 -18.77 -13.21
CA LEU A 241 -1.32 -19.25 -14.59
C LEU A 241 -1.47 -20.77 -14.74
N PRO A 242 -0.93 -21.63 -13.84
CA PRO A 242 -1.15 -23.07 -13.94
C PRO A 242 -2.64 -23.46 -13.90
N LEU A 243 -3.43 -22.73 -13.10
CA LEU A 243 -4.87 -22.95 -13.02
C LEU A 243 -5.56 -22.53 -14.33
N GLY A 244 -5.15 -21.41 -14.93
CA GLY A 244 -5.62 -21.00 -16.25
C GLY A 244 -5.26 -21.99 -17.35
N ALA A 245 -4.05 -22.54 -17.31
CA ALA A 245 -3.60 -23.59 -18.23
C ALA A 245 -4.40 -24.89 -18.07
N PHE A 246 -4.71 -25.28 -16.83
CA PHE A 246 -5.55 -26.45 -16.55
C PHE A 246 -6.98 -26.26 -17.08
N MET A 247 -7.58 -25.08 -16.87
CA MET A 247 -8.90 -24.72 -17.41
C MET A 247 -8.91 -24.74 -18.94
N ALA A 248 -7.87 -24.16 -19.57
CA ALA A 248 -7.70 -24.20 -21.03
C ALA A 248 -7.60 -25.64 -21.56
N ALA A 249 -6.76 -26.48 -20.93
CA ALA A 249 -6.60 -27.88 -21.30
C ALA A 249 -7.91 -28.67 -21.16
N PHE A 250 -8.68 -28.41 -20.10
CA PHE A 250 -9.99 -29.02 -19.89
C PHE A 250 -10.98 -28.63 -20.99
N ILE A 251 -11.08 -27.34 -21.33
CA ILE A 251 -11.99 -26.86 -22.39
C ILE A 251 -11.59 -27.45 -23.76
N ILE A 252 -10.30 -27.42 -24.10
CA ILE A 252 -9.79 -28.04 -25.33
C ILE A 252 -10.15 -29.53 -25.36
N GLY A 253 -9.95 -30.25 -24.26
CA GLY A 253 -10.29 -31.67 -24.14
C GLY A 253 -11.78 -31.94 -24.40
N VAL A 254 -12.67 -31.13 -23.83
CA VAL A 254 -14.13 -31.22 -24.04
C VAL A 254 -14.49 -30.94 -25.50
N VAL A 255 -13.92 -29.89 -26.11
CA VAL A 255 -14.17 -29.54 -27.52
C VAL A 255 -13.71 -30.66 -28.46
N VAL A 256 -12.52 -31.22 -28.22
CA VAL A 256 -11.98 -32.34 -29.01
C VAL A 256 -12.84 -33.59 -28.85
N TRP A 257 -13.24 -33.92 -27.62
CA TRP A 257 -14.11 -35.07 -27.34
C TRP A 257 -15.48 -34.94 -28.01
N LEU A 258 -16.13 -33.78 -27.91
CA LEU A 258 -17.42 -33.50 -28.57
C LEU A 258 -17.31 -33.51 -30.10
N SER A 259 -16.23 -32.93 -30.64
CA SER A 259 -15.96 -32.91 -32.07
C SER A 259 -15.81 -34.34 -32.62
N ARG A 260 -15.00 -35.16 -31.95
CA ARG A 260 -14.84 -36.60 -32.28
C ARG A 260 -16.15 -37.36 -32.21
N ARG A 261 -17.01 -37.07 -31.22
CA ARG A 261 -18.31 -37.73 -31.06
C ARG A 261 -19.30 -37.35 -32.16
N ARG A 262 -19.30 -36.08 -32.63
CA ARG A 262 -20.15 -35.62 -33.74
C ARG A 262 -19.65 -36.08 -35.12
N LEU A 263 -18.33 -36.22 -35.29
CA LEU A 263 -17.69 -36.75 -36.50
C LEU A 263 -17.64 -38.29 -36.52
N SER A 264 -18.56 -38.98 -35.82
CA SER A 264 -18.56 -40.43 -35.79
C SER A 264 -18.98 -41.01 -37.16
N PRO A 265 -18.43 -42.16 -37.60
CA PRO A 265 -18.74 -42.77 -38.90
C PRO A 265 -20.25 -43.00 -39.10
N LEU A 266 -20.95 -43.34 -38.03
CA LEU A 266 -22.39 -43.58 -38.05
C LEU A 266 -23.19 -42.29 -38.27
N GLY A 267 -22.71 -41.17 -37.71
CA GLY A 267 -23.27 -39.84 -37.96
C GLY A 267 -23.05 -39.36 -39.39
N GLU A 268 -21.86 -39.59 -39.96
CA GLU A 268 -21.59 -39.31 -41.37
C GLU A 268 -22.46 -40.15 -42.29
N LEU A 269 -22.61 -41.46 -42.03
CA LEU A 269 -23.52 -42.33 -42.78
C LEU A 269 -24.97 -41.82 -42.72
N GLN A 270 -25.48 -41.42 -41.54
CA GLN A 270 -26.83 -40.85 -41.42
C GLN A 270 -27.02 -39.51 -42.13
N ILE A 271 -25.96 -38.70 -42.24
CA ILE A 271 -25.99 -37.44 -43.02
C ILE A 271 -25.97 -37.76 -44.51
N ALA A 272 -25.12 -38.67 -44.95
CA ALA A 272 -25.02 -39.13 -46.34
C ALA A 272 -26.32 -39.77 -46.83
N VAL A 273 -27.05 -40.51 -45.97
CA VAL A 273 -28.39 -41.04 -46.31
C VAL A 273 -29.35 -39.89 -46.55
N ARG A 274 -29.42 -38.91 -45.62
CA ARG A 274 -30.35 -37.78 -45.73
C ARG A 274 -30.07 -36.87 -46.92
N LYS A 275 -28.80 -36.66 -47.22
CA LYS A 275 -28.37 -35.80 -48.34
C LYS A 275 -28.27 -36.53 -49.68
N HIS A 276 -28.57 -37.84 -49.72
CA HIS A 276 -28.46 -38.67 -50.93
C HIS A 276 -27.05 -38.66 -51.54
N GLU A 277 -26.02 -38.68 -50.70
CA GLU A 277 -24.61 -38.62 -51.12
C GLU A 277 -24.03 -40.02 -51.42
N PHE A 278 -24.83 -41.09 -51.30
CA PHE A 278 -24.40 -42.45 -51.63
C PHE A 278 -24.37 -42.66 -53.15
N ILE A 279 -23.19 -43.03 -53.65
CA ILE A 279 -23.00 -43.50 -55.03
C ILE A 279 -22.85 -45.01 -55.00
N VAL A 280 -23.76 -45.73 -55.65
CA VAL A 280 -23.74 -47.18 -55.73
C VAL A 280 -22.78 -47.60 -56.83
N HIS A 281 -21.62 -48.13 -56.45
CA HIS A 281 -20.76 -48.86 -57.37
C HIS A 281 -21.11 -50.33 -57.30
N TYR A 282 -21.69 -50.86 -58.38
CA TYR A 282 -21.93 -52.29 -58.50
C TYR A 282 -20.63 -52.97 -58.91
N GLN A 283 -20.11 -53.85 -58.04
CA GLN A 283 -19.04 -54.76 -58.38
C GLN A 283 -19.67 -56.13 -58.66
N PRO A 284 -19.69 -56.60 -59.93
CA PRO A 284 -20.27 -57.89 -60.24
C PRO A 284 -19.50 -59.00 -59.52
N ILE A 285 -20.23 -59.91 -58.89
CA ILE A 285 -19.65 -61.11 -58.29
C ILE A 285 -19.56 -62.13 -59.39
N VAL A 286 -18.38 -62.25 -59.99
CA VAL A 286 -18.16 -63.17 -61.10
C VAL A 286 -17.63 -64.49 -60.55
N GLU A 287 -18.26 -65.60 -60.91
CA GLU A 287 -17.73 -66.92 -60.60
C GLU A 287 -16.44 -67.14 -61.39
N LEU A 288 -15.28 -67.08 -60.70
CA LEU A 288 -13.94 -67.10 -61.33
C LEU A 288 -13.68 -68.33 -62.21
N ARG A 289 -14.41 -69.43 -61.97
CA ARG A 289 -14.25 -70.69 -62.71
C ARG A 289 -15.05 -70.72 -64.01
N THR A 290 -16.19 -70.04 -64.07
CA THR A 290 -17.13 -70.12 -65.21
C THR A 290 -17.23 -68.80 -65.96
N GLY A 291 -16.78 -67.68 -65.38
CA GLY A 291 -16.89 -66.35 -65.96
C GLY A 291 -18.31 -65.79 -65.97
N ASN A 292 -19.26 -66.48 -65.33
CA ASN A 292 -20.64 -66.06 -65.26
C ASN A 292 -20.84 -65.04 -64.13
N CYS A 293 -21.61 -63.99 -64.42
CA CYS A 293 -22.07 -62.99 -63.44
C CYS A 293 -23.38 -63.45 -62.77
#